data_AF-A0A158BZ51-F1
#
_entry.id   AF-A0A158BZ51-F1
#
_cell.length_a   1.000
_cell.length_b   1.000
_cell.length_c   1.000
_cell.angle_alpha   90.00
_cell.angle_beta   90.00
_cell.angle_gamma   90.00
#
_symmetry.space_group_name_H-M   'P 1'
#
loop_
_entity.id
_entity.type
_entity.pdbx_description
1 polymer ?
#
loop_
_entity_poly.entity_id
_entity_poly.type
_entity_poly.pdbx_seq_one_letter_code
_entity_poly.pdbx_strand_id
1 'polypeptide(L)'
;MYRTSDSPALPHALNGGSPHRREVRHCVAFDLIVPGLDSSPAREMLAYAFGAGTQAYVVQTSRLHDCTTLYVETDRDDINDVIGMLTAHFPNATLGRVTRVTRH
;
A
#
# COMPACT_ATOMS: atom_id res chain seq x y z
N MET A 1 55.90 38.69 14.53
CA MET A 1 55.36 37.31 14.52
C MET A 1 53.96 37.37 15.13
N TYR A 2 52.95 36.97 14.33
CA TYR A 2 51.52 36.68 14.61
C TYR A 2 50.58 37.77 15.21
N ARG A 3 49.72 38.32 14.34
CA ARG A 3 48.28 38.62 14.58
C ARG A 3 47.56 37.29 14.95
N THR A 4 46.40 37.25 15.61
CA THR A 4 45.08 37.33 14.96
C THR A 4 43.94 37.18 15.99
N SER A 5 42.81 37.76 15.60
CA SER A 5 41.53 38.10 16.23
C SER A 5 40.70 37.04 16.96
N ASP A 6 39.98 37.57 17.94
CA ASP A 6 38.57 37.40 18.29
C ASP A 6 37.64 36.50 17.44
N SER A 7 36.86 35.70 18.18
CA SER A 7 35.46 35.29 18.00
C SER A 7 35.02 34.23 16.97
N PRO A 8 33.92 33.49 17.26
CA PRO A 8 33.65 32.14 16.80
C PRO A 8 32.76 32.10 15.56
N ALA A 9 33.02 31.16 14.64
CA ALA A 9 32.13 30.90 13.51
C ALA A 9 32.03 29.38 13.27
N LEU A 10 30.96 28.78 13.81
CA LEU A 10 30.20 27.78 13.05
C LEU A 10 29.45 28.56 11.97
N PRO A 11 29.55 28.21 10.68
CA PRO A 11 28.52 27.34 10.08
C PRO A 11 29.12 26.50 8.90
N HIS A 12 28.62 25.36 8.46
CA HIS A 12 27.28 25.07 7.98
C HIS A 12 27.15 23.55 7.93
N ALA A 13 26.14 23.01 8.61
CA ALA A 13 25.62 21.70 8.26
C ALA A 13 25.11 21.79 6.81
N LEU A 14 25.72 21.01 5.92
CA LEU A 14 25.19 20.72 4.60
C LEU A 14 23.90 19.92 4.79
N ASN A 15 22.81 20.63 5.07
CA ASN A 15 21.44 20.12 4.93
C ASN A 15 21.15 19.96 3.43
N GLY A 16 21.78 18.95 2.82
CA GLY A 16 21.35 18.36 1.55
C GLY A 16 20.19 17.42 1.80
N GLY A 17 19.12 17.91 2.41
CA GLY A 17 17.85 17.20 2.39
C GLY A 17 17.33 17.29 0.97
N SER A 18 17.60 16.27 0.15
CA SER A 18 16.93 16.08 -1.13
C SER A 18 15.45 16.35 -0.91
N PRO A 19 14.80 17.22 -1.70
CA PRO A 19 13.36 17.35 -1.60
C PRO A 19 12.82 15.93 -1.79
N HIS A 20 12.18 15.38 -0.76
CA HIS A 20 11.38 14.18 -0.91
C HIS A 20 10.33 14.57 -1.96
N ARG A 21 10.67 14.34 -3.23
CA ARG A 21 9.73 14.38 -4.33
C ARG A 21 8.74 13.31 -3.92
N ARG A 22 7.60 13.74 -3.36
CA ARG A 22 6.43 12.90 -3.15
C ARG A 22 6.13 12.32 -4.52
N GLU A 23 6.65 11.11 -4.74
CA GLU A 23 6.50 10.43 -6.00
C GLU A 23 5.04 10.01 -6.01
N VAL A 24 4.27 10.70 -6.85
CA VAL A 24 2.86 10.44 -7.01
C VAL A 24 2.74 9.03 -7.58
N ARG A 25 2.34 8.06 -6.75
CA ARG A 25 2.19 6.68 -7.15
C ARG A 25 0.75 6.43 -7.56
N HIS A 26 0.57 5.90 -8.76
CA HIS A 26 -0.71 5.38 -9.20
C HIS A 26 -0.90 4.00 -8.58
N CYS A 27 -2.04 3.80 -7.94
CA CYS A 27 -2.38 2.60 -7.20
C CYS A 27 -3.78 2.15 -7.62
N VAL A 28 -4.06 0.86 -7.52
CA VAL A 28 -5.40 0.30 -7.69
C VAL A 28 -5.94 -0.06 -6.32
N ALA A 29 -7.13 0.47 -6.04
CA ALA A 29 -7.93 0.09 -4.89
C ALA A 29 -9.18 -0.67 -5.33
N PHE A 30 -9.59 -1.68 -4.56
CA PHE A 30 -10.76 -2.48 -4.90
C PHE A 30 -11.43 -3.11 -3.69
N ASP A 31 -12.72 -3.41 -3.85
CA ASP A 31 -13.48 -4.22 -2.91
C ASP A 31 -13.32 -5.71 -3.28
N LEU A 32 -13.03 -6.57 -2.31
CA LEU A 32 -12.86 -8.01 -2.49
C LEU A 32 -13.72 -8.77 -1.48
N ILE A 33 -14.61 -9.63 -1.98
CA ILE A 33 -15.40 -10.53 -1.14
C ILE A 33 -14.73 -11.90 -1.18
N VAL A 34 -14.31 -12.40 -0.03
CA VAL A 34 -13.59 -13.65 0.13
C VAL A 34 -14.46 -14.65 0.92
N PRO A 35 -15.00 -15.70 0.28
CA PRO A 35 -15.75 -16.75 0.96
C PRO A 35 -14.84 -17.67 1.78
N GLY A 36 -15.34 -18.16 2.92
CA GLY A 36 -14.70 -19.17 3.76
C GLY A 36 -13.39 -18.76 4.41
N LEU A 37 -12.98 -17.49 4.27
CA LEU A 37 -11.79 -16.95 4.91
C LEU A 37 -12.16 -15.83 5.88
N ASP A 38 -11.67 -15.98 7.10
CA ASP A 38 -11.60 -14.91 8.06
C ASP A 38 -10.65 -13.80 7.59
N SER A 39 -10.75 -12.64 8.23
CA SER A 39 -9.97 -11.46 7.85
C SER A 39 -8.45 -11.63 7.97
N SER A 40 -7.92 -12.37 8.96
CA SER A 40 -6.46 -12.51 9.13
C SER A 40 -5.82 -13.34 8.01
N PRO A 41 -6.28 -14.58 7.72
CA PRO A 41 -5.74 -15.37 6.61
C PRO A 41 -5.89 -14.68 5.26
N ALA A 42 -7.01 -13.98 5.03
CA ALA A 42 -7.21 -13.23 3.79
C ALA A 42 -6.19 -12.09 3.62
N ARG A 43 -5.86 -11.37 4.70
CA ARG A 43 -4.83 -10.32 4.70
C ARG A 43 -3.44 -10.87 4.44
N GLU A 44 -3.08 -11.99 5.07
CA GLU A 44 -1.80 -12.66 4.85
C GLU A 44 -1.64 -13.10 3.39
N MET A 45 -2.69 -13.68 2.81
CA MET A 45 -2.69 -14.10 1.41
C MET A 45 -2.61 -12.89 0.45
N LEU A 46 -3.27 -11.77 0.77
CA LEU A 46 -3.14 -10.53 0.00
C LEU A 46 -1.71 -9.96 0.06
N ALA A 47 -1.10 -9.94 1.24
CA ALA A 47 0.29 -9.51 1.40
C ALA A 47 1.26 -10.42 0.64
N TYR A 48 0.99 -11.72 0.59
CA TYR A 48 1.76 -12.67 -0.22
C TYR A 48 1.59 -12.44 -1.73
N ALA A 49 0.35 -12.28 -2.21
CA ALA A 49 0.04 -12.13 -3.63
C ALA A 49 0.53 -10.79 -4.21
N PHE A 50 0.32 -9.69 -3.48
CA PHE A 50 0.59 -8.34 -3.98
C PHE A 50 1.87 -7.70 -3.40
N GLY A 51 2.43 -8.27 -2.33
CA GLY A 51 3.61 -7.78 -1.64
C GLY A 51 3.31 -6.85 -0.46
N ALA A 52 4.37 -6.50 0.28
CA ALA A 52 4.29 -5.79 1.57
C ALA A 52 3.71 -4.37 1.50
N GLY A 53 3.60 -3.76 0.31
CA GLY A 53 2.95 -2.46 0.11
C GLY A 53 1.42 -2.50 0.14
N THR A 54 0.85 -3.71 0.16
CA THR A 54 -0.61 -3.92 0.09
C THR A 54 -1.25 -3.68 1.44
N GLN A 55 -2.34 -2.90 1.43
CA GLN A 55 -3.12 -2.61 2.62
C GLN A 55 -4.52 -3.18 2.44
N ALA A 56 -5.02 -3.89 3.45
CA ALA A 56 -6.32 -4.54 3.39
C ALA A 56 -7.15 -4.28 4.65
N TYR A 57 -8.29 -3.63 4.47
CA TYR A 57 -9.18 -3.17 5.53
C TYR A 57 -10.46 -4.00 5.50
N VAL A 58 -10.90 -4.48 6.68
CA VAL A 58 -12.18 -5.20 6.76
C VAL A 58 -13.30 -4.18 6.65
N VAL A 59 -14.12 -4.33 5.62
CA VAL A 59 -15.35 -3.54 5.42
C VAL A 59 -16.50 -4.23 6.15
N GLN A 60 -16.61 -5.55 5.99
CA GLN A 60 -17.70 -6.33 6.55
C GLN A 60 -17.28 -7.80 6.72
N THR A 61 -17.80 -8.45 7.76
CA THR A 61 -17.78 -9.92 7.86
C THR A 61 -19.22 -10.41 8.01
N SER A 62 -19.62 -11.34 7.15
CA SER A 62 -20.95 -11.96 7.18
C SER A 62 -20.84 -13.40 7.63
N ARG A 63 -21.35 -13.70 8.83
CA ARG A 63 -21.42 -15.08 9.34
C ARG A 63 -22.51 -15.91 8.65
N LEU A 64 -23.57 -15.27 8.17
CA LEU A 64 -24.67 -15.94 7.47
C LEU A 64 -24.23 -16.53 6.13
N HIS A 65 -23.37 -15.79 5.43
CA HIS A 65 -22.86 -16.16 4.10
C HIS A 65 -21.42 -16.66 4.14
N ASP A 66 -20.85 -16.82 5.33
CA ASP A 66 -19.47 -17.23 5.57
C ASP A 66 -18.47 -16.51 4.65
N CYS A 67 -18.48 -15.16 4.68
CA CYS A 67 -17.62 -14.36 3.82
C CYS A 67 -17.13 -13.08 4.49
N THR A 68 -15.94 -12.65 4.08
CA THR A 68 -15.34 -11.38 4.50
C THR A 68 -15.19 -10.45 3.31
N THR A 69 -15.67 -9.22 3.43
CA THR A 69 -15.46 -8.15 2.46
C THR A 69 -14.31 -7.27 2.92
N LEU A 70 -13.34 -7.08 2.04
CA LEU A 70 -12.14 -6.30 2.25
C LEU A 70 -12.09 -5.14 1.26
N TYR A 71 -11.66 -3.97 1.73
CA TYR A 71 -11.18 -2.91 0.86
C TYR A 71 -9.66 -3.03 0.79
N VAL A 72 -9.13 -3.17 -0.42
CA VAL A 72 -7.71 -3.44 -0.67
C VAL A 72 -7.12 -2.29 -1.46
N GLU A 73 -6.00 -1.76 -0.99
CA GLU A 73 -5.15 -0.83 -1.73
C GLU A 73 -3.85 -1.54 -2.08
N THR A 74 -3.45 -1.47 -3.34
CA THR A 74 -2.22 -2.11 -3.84
C THR A 74 -1.29 -1.08 -4.48
N ASP A 75 0.00 -1.38 -4.50
CA ASP A 75 0.99 -0.60 -5.25
C ASP A 75 0.99 -0.93 -6.76
N ARG A 76 0.04 -1.77 -7.24
CA ARG A 76 -0.13 -2.07 -8.66
C ARG A 76 -0.98 -1.00 -9.32
N ASP A 77 -0.65 -0.63 -10.55
CA ASP A 77 -1.35 0.38 -11.36
C ASP A 77 -2.10 -0.23 -12.56
N ASP A 78 -1.72 -1.44 -12.99
CA ASP A 78 -2.44 -2.23 -13.99
C ASP A 78 -3.52 -3.11 -13.35
N ILE A 79 -4.76 -2.93 -13.81
CA ILE A 79 -5.91 -3.73 -13.38
C ILE A 79 -5.82 -5.18 -13.85
N ASN A 80 -5.19 -5.45 -15.00
CA ASN A 80 -5.05 -6.80 -15.51
C ASN A 80 -4.13 -7.64 -14.63
N ASP A 81 -3.06 -7.04 -14.12
CA ASP A 81 -2.17 -7.66 -13.14
C ASP A 81 -2.93 -7.99 -11.84
N VAL A 82 -3.79 -7.08 -11.39
CA VAL A 82 -4.64 -7.30 -10.21
C VAL A 82 -5.58 -8.48 -10.42
N ILE A 83 -6.27 -8.53 -11.56
CA ILE A 83 -7.18 -9.64 -11.90
C ILE A 83 -6.40 -10.96 -12.00
N GLY A 84 -5.23 -10.96 -12.64
CA GLY A 84 -4.35 -12.13 -12.74
C GLY A 84 -3.93 -12.67 -11.37
N MET A 85 -3.52 -11.79 -10.46
CA MET A 85 -3.17 -12.18 -9.08
C MET A 85 -4.37 -12.72 -8.30
N LEU A 86 -5.52 -12.05 -8.39
CA LEU A 86 -6.73 -12.50 -7.69
C LEU A 86 -7.20 -13.86 -8.20
N THR A 87 -7.19 -14.09 -9.51
CA THR A 87 -7.59 -15.38 -10.08
C THR A 87 -6.62 -16.52 -9.72
N ALA A 88 -5.33 -16.23 -9.54
CA ALA A 88 -4.34 -17.22 -9.12
C ALA A 88 -4.42 -17.58 -7.63
N HIS A 89 -4.69 -16.61 -6.75
CA HIS A 89 -4.63 -16.81 -5.29
C HIS A 89 -5.99 -16.92 -4.61
N PHE A 90 -7.04 -16.34 -5.20
CA PHE A 90 -8.39 -16.27 -4.65
C PHE A 90 -9.43 -16.78 -5.65
N PRO A 91 -9.41 -18.09 -5.99
CA PRO A 91 -10.22 -18.64 -7.09
C PRO A 91 -11.74 -18.50 -6.89
N ASN A 92 -12.19 -18.35 -5.64
CA ASN A 92 -13.60 -18.22 -5.29
C ASN A 92 -13.97 -16.80 -4.82
N ALA A 93 -13.05 -15.84 -4.87
CA ALA A 93 -13.35 -14.48 -4.45
C ALA A 93 -14.09 -13.70 -5.53
N THR A 94 -14.88 -12.73 -5.10
CA THR A 94 -15.57 -11.79 -5.99
C THR A 94 -14.86 -10.45 -5.94
N LEU A 95 -14.38 -9.98 -7.10
CA LEU A 95 -13.88 -8.63 -7.27
C LEU A 95 -15.07 -7.68 -7.44
N GLY A 96 -15.18 -6.73 -6.51
CA GLY A 96 -16.19 -5.69 -6.53
C GLY A 96 -15.73 -4.45 -7.30
N ARG A 97 -16.09 -3.28 -6.79
CA ARG A 97 -15.71 -2.00 -7.38
C ARG A 97 -14.18 -1.87 -7.40
N VAL A 98 -13.66 -1.40 -8.53
CA VAL A 98 -12.24 -1.09 -8.72
C VAL A 98 -12.09 0.40 -8.98
N THR A 99 -11.09 1.03 -8.40
CA THR A 99 -10.82 2.47 -8.52
C THR A 99 -9.32 2.70 -8.62
N ARG A 100 -8.91 3.52 -9.59
CA ARG A 100 -7.54 4.04 -9.63
C ARG A 100 -7.41 5.18 -8.64
N VAL A 101 -6.49 5.03 -7.70
CA VAL A 101 -6.18 6.03 -6.68
C VAL A 101 -4.78 6.56 -6.89
N THR A 102 -4.56 7.79 -6.43
CA THR A 102 -3.28 8.47 -6.57
C THR A 102 -2.77 8.77 -5.16
N ARG A 103 -1.60 8.21 -4.81
CA ARG A 103 -1.01 8.31 -3.47
C ARG A 103 0.18 9.29 -3.50
N HIS A 104 0.30 10.09 -2.44
CA HIS A 104 1.31 11.14 -2.27
C HIS A 104 2.32 10.81 -1.18
#